data_AF-A0A957UQM6-F1
#
_entry.id   AF-A0A957UQM6-F1
#
_cell.length_a   1.000
_cell.length_b   1.000
_cell.length_c   1.000
_cell.angle_alpha   90.00
_cell.angle_beta   90.00
_cell.angle_gamma   90.00
#
_symmetry.space_group_name_H-M   'P 1'
#
loop_
_entity.id
_entity.type
_entity.pdbx_description
1 polymer ?
#
loop_
_entity_poly.entity_id
_entity_poly.type
_entity_poly.pdbx_seq_one_letter_code
_entity_poly.pdbx_strand_id
1 'polypeptide(L)'
;GLSTAGGIRNSSYAGIKGAYIFAQGGTVNLQHVTLSNNSSGNLLDNNIGNYAGAVSVKNSVLNATNGLNCFNAGTFTAQGGNLYSDTSCGSANPADLVGVDPQLGPLADNGGPLLPDGHATRTHTLLLASPARDFVNCELTTDQRGAPRPSPFTTLCDSGAVELQNVRVDVGVEKTVTPATAQPGQPVTYTITVRNLGDIANRVVLTDAVPAEIIVSSVKSSGINFVQTGTAPYSWRVDQVG
;
A
#
# COMPACT_ATOMS: atom_id res chain seq x y z
N GLY A 1 -18.43 -7.18 -20.91
CA GLY A 1 -17.19 -7.96 -20.87
C GLY A 1 -16.25 -7.44 -21.94
N LEU A 2 -14.97 -7.27 -21.61
CA LEU A 2 -13.96 -6.94 -22.61
C LEU A 2 -13.63 -8.23 -23.37
N SER A 3 -14.02 -8.30 -24.65
CA SER A 3 -13.60 -9.35 -25.58
C SER A 3 -12.27 -8.89 -26.18
N THR A 4 -11.14 -9.14 -25.50
CA THR A 4 -9.83 -8.72 -26.02
C THR A 4 -8.96 -9.92 -26.31
N ALA A 5 -8.61 -10.11 -27.58
CA ALA A 5 -7.30 -10.65 -27.91
C ALA A 5 -6.27 -9.58 -27.49
N GLY A 6 -5.46 -9.85 -26.46
CA GLY A 6 -4.49 -8.87 -25.95
C GLY A 6 -4.02 -9.10 -24.51
N GLY A 7 -2.97 -8.37 -24.12
CA GLY A 7 -2.47 -8.35 -22.74
C GLY A 7 -3.01 -7.16 -21.97
N ILE A 8 -3.53 -7.39 -20.76
CA ILE A 8 -3.90 -6.35 -19.81
C ILE A 8 -2.79 -6.25 -18.77
N ARG A 9 -2.31 -5.04 -18.55
CA ARG A 9 -1.29 -4.77 -17.54
C ARG A 9 -1.71 -3.62 -16.66
N ASN A 10 -1.29 -3.69 -15.39
CA ASN A 10 -1.29 -2.54 -14.51
C ASN A 10 -2.66 -1.84 -14.37
N SER A 11 -3.71 -2.62 -14.19
CA SER A 11 -5.09 -2.15 -14.29
C SER A 11 -6.00 -2.78 -13.25
N SER A 12 -6.83 -1.97 -12.61
CA SER A 12 -7.89 -2.40 -11.68
C SER A 12 -9.23 -2.44 -12.40
N TYR A 13 -9.98 -3.53 -12.20
CA TYR A 13 -11.36 -3.67 -12.68
C TYR A 13 -12.24 -4.23 -11.58
N ALA A 14 -13.20 -3.42 -11.14
CA ALA A 14 -13.97 -3.70 -9.94
C ALA A 14 -15.45 -3.35 -10.10
N GLY A 15 -16.32 -4.23 -9.60
CA GLY A 15 -17.76 -3.97 -9.51
C GLY A 15 -18.48 -3.83 -10.86
N ILE A 16 -17.91 -4.39 -11.93
CA ILE A 16 -18.52 -4.36 -13.27
C ILE A 16 -19.54 -5.49 -13.39
N LYS A 17 -20.64 -5.26 -14.12
CA LYS A 17 -21.63 -6.32 -14.39
C LYS A 17 -21.10 -7.40 -15.33
N GLY A 18 -20.99 -8.62 -14.81
CA GLY A 18 -20.58 -9.85 -15.50
C GLY A 18 -19.08 -10.11 -15.47
N ALA A 19 -18.65 -11.16 -16.18
CA ALA A 19 -17.23 -11.48 -16.31
C ALA A 19 -16.47 -10.32 -16.96
N TYR A 20 -15.41 -9.87 -16.29
CA TYR A 20 -14.59 -8.80 -16.83
C TYR A 20 -13.79 -9.30 -18.05
N ILE A 21 -13.08 -10.42 -17.86
CA ILE A 21 -12.37 -11.13 -18.94
C ILE A 21 -13.25 -12.23 -19.50
N PHE A 22 -13.43 -12.22 -20.82
CA PHE A 22 -14.19 -13.24 -21.55
C PHE A 22 -13.36 -13.80 -22.71
N ALA A 23 -12.90 -15.05 -22.60
CA ALA A 23 -12.05 -15.69 -23.59
C ALA A 23 -12.76 -16.89 -24.27
N GLN A 24 -13.05 -16.75 -25.58
CA GLN A 24 -13.70 -17.77 -26.42
C GLN A 24 -12.86 -18.09 -27.67
N GLY A 25 -11.63 -18.56 -27.48
CA GLY A 25 -10.75 -18.98 -28.59
C GLY A 25 -9.56 -18.05 -28.89
N GLY A 26 -9.15 -17.20 -27.94
CA GLY A 26 -7.98 -16.33 -28.04
C GLY A 26 -7.11 -16.33 -26.77
N THR A 27 -5.97 -15.64 -26.83
CA THR A 27 -5.02 -15.53 -25.70
C THR A 27 -5.18 -14.21 -24.95
N VAL A 28 -5.30 -14.28 -23.63
CA VAL A 28 -5.33 -13.14 -22.70
C VAL A 28 -4.17 -13.29 -21.71
N ASN A 29 -3.36 -12.25 -21.56
CA ASN A 29 -2.26 -12.23 -20.58
C ASN A 29 -2.52 -11.11 -19.56
N LEU A 30 -2.56 -11.46 -18.28
CA LEU A 30 -2.77 -10.52 -17.18
C LEU A 30 -1.48 -10.39 -16.37
N GLN A 31 -1.02 -9.15 -16.15
CA GLN A 31 0.16 -8.86 -15.32
C GLN A 31 -0.07 -7.62 -14.46
N HIS A 32 0.16 -7.70 -13.14
CA HIS A 32 -0.13 -6.60 -12.22
C HIS A 32 -1.57 -6.07 -12.39
N VAL A 33 -2.56 -6.98 -12.41
CA VAL A 33 -3.98 -6.66 -12.56
C VAL A 33 -4.70 -6.96 -11.25
N THR A 34 -5.64 -6.10 -10.86
CA THR A 34 -6.58 -6.39 -9.77
C THR A 34 -7.98 -6.55 -10.34
N LEU A 35 -8.53 -7.76 -10.28
CA LEU A 35 -9.94 -8.00 -10.61
C LEU A 35 -10.70 -8.27 -9.32
N SER A 36 -11.72 -7.46 -9.02
CA SER A 36 -12.49 -7.61 -7.78
C SER A 36 -13.99 -7.50 -8.00
N ASN A 37 -14.75 -8.48 -7.50
CA ASN A 37 -16.21 -8.44 -7.40
C ASN A 37 -16.91 -8.06 -8.72
N ASN A 38 -16.40 -8.52 -9.86
CA ASN A 38 -17.08 -8.35 -11.14
C ASN A 38 -18.17 -9.41 -11.26
N SER A 39 -19.44 -8.97 -11.22
CA SER A 39 -20.62 -9.84 -11.09
C SER A 39 -21.83 -9.27 -11.82
N SER A 40 -22.50 -10.07 -12.64
CA SER A 40 -23.78 -9.72 -13.29
C SER A 40 -25.00 -9.88 -12.35
N GLY A 41 -24.81 -10.44 -11.16
CA GLY A 41 -25.84 -10.73 -10.16
C GLY A 41 -26.30 -12.19 -10.13
N ASN A 42 -25.59 -13.12 -10.78
CA ASN A 42 -25.94 -14.54 -10.89
C ASN A 42 -24.85 -15.45 -10.30
N LEU A 43 -25.21 -16.66 -9.89
CA LEU A 43 -24.30 -17.64 -9.24
C LEU A 43 -23.17 -18.20 -10.15
N LEU A 44 -23.18 -17.88 -11.45
CA LEU A 44 -22.14 -18.25 -12.41
C LEU A 44 -21.16 -17.09 -12.69
N ASP A 45 -21.22 -16.02 -11.90
CA ASP A 45 -20.35 -14.87 -12.08
C ASP A 45 -18.91 -15.20 -11.71
N ASN A 46 -17.99 -14.74 -12.55
CA ASN A 46 -16.57 -14.94 -12.36
C ASN A 46 -15.79 -13.69 -12.76
N ASN A 47 -14.68 -13.37 -12.08
CA ASN A 47 -13.77 -12.32 -12.57
C ASN A 47 -13.21 -12.66 -13.97
N ILE A 48 -12.87 -13.93 -14.20
CA ILE A 48 -12.34 -14.47 -15.46
C ILE A 48 -13.23 -15.61 -15.98
N GLY A 49 -13.80 -15.45 -17.17
CA GLY A 49 -14.59 -16.48 -17.85
C GLY A 49 -13.85 -16.98 -19.08
N ASN A 50 -13.14 -18.10 -18.95
CA ASN A 50 -12.41 -18.74 -20.04
C ASN A 50 -13.16 -19.97 -20.53
N TYR A 51 -13.87 -19.87 -21.65
CA TYR A 51 -14.72 -20.95 -22.15
C TYR A 51 -14.01 -21.84 -23.19
N ALA A 52 -13.07 -21.27 -23.94
CA ALA A 52 -12.31 -22.00 -24.97
C ALA A 52 -10.97 -21.32 -25.34
N GLY A 53 -10.52 -20.33 -24.57
CA GLY A 53 -9.29 -19.58 -24.83
C GLY A 53 -8.11 -20.01 -23.96
N ALA A 54 -7.04 -19.21 -24.01
CA ALA A 54 -5.87 -19.34 -23.15
C ALA A 54 -5.71 -18.08 -22.30
N VAL A 55 -5.72 -18.23 -20.97
CA VAL A 55 -5.49 -17.13 -20.03
C VAL A 55 -4.20 -17.39 -19.28
N SER A 56 -3.29 -16.40 -19.24
CA SER A 56 -2.16 -16.42 -18.33
C SER A 56 -2.24 -15.28 -17.32
N VAL A 57 -1.82 -15.55 -16.08
CA VAL A 57 -1.91 -14.58 -14.97
C VAL A 57 -0.59 -14.56 -14.20
N LYS A 58 -0.04 -13.36 -13.99
CA LYS A 58 1.20 -13.13 -13.25
C LYS A 58 1.09 -11.91 -12.33
N ASN A 59 1.68 -11.96 -11.15
CA ASN A 59 1.77 -10.81 -10.22
C ASN A 59 0.41 -10.11 -9.99
N SER A 60 -0.71 -10.83 -10.00
CA SER A 60 -2.07 -10.25 -10.07
C SER A 60 -2.95 -10.72 -8.91
N VAL A 61 -3.96 -9.90 -8.58
CA VAL A 61 -4.91 -10.15 -7.50
C VAL A 61 -6.30 -10.43 -8.07
N LEU A 62 -6.91 -11.56 -7.69
CA LEU A 62 -8.30 -11.89 -7.98
C LEU A 62 -9.09 -12.01 -6.68
N ASN A 63 -10.06 -11.11 -6.50
CA ASN A 63 -10.94 -11.09 -5.34
C ASN A 63 -12.40 -11.31 -5.74
N ALA A 64 -13.06 -12.35 -5.24
CA ALA A 64 -14.47 -12.57 -5.46
C ALA A 64 -15.17 -12.79 -4.11
N THR A 65 -15.95 -11.81 -3.67
CA THR A 65 -16.80 -11.94 -2.47
C THR A 65 -18.19 -12.51 -2.81
N ASN A 66 -18.60 -12.42 -4.08
CA ASN A 66 -19.80 -13.04 -4.63
C ASN A 66 -19.45 -13.68 -5.97
N GLY A 67 -19.67 -14.99 -6.12
CA GLY A 67 -19.26 -15.76 -7.29
C GLY A 67 -17.86 -16.34 -7.16
N LEU A 68 -17.17 -16.54 -8.28
CA LEU A 68 -15.84 -17.17 -8.36
C LEU A 68 -14.79 -16.19 -8.90
N ASN A 69 -13.51 -16.44 -8.64
CA ASN A 69 -12.47 -15.75 -9.39
C ASN A 69 -12.45 -16.18 -10.86
N CYS A 70 -12.63 -17.47 -11.12
CA CYS A 70 -12.48 -18.05 -12.43
C CYS A 70 -13.56 -19.09 -12.74
N PHE A 71 -14.05 -19.06 -13.98
CA PHE A 71 -14.60 -20.21 -14.67
C PHE A 71 -13.65 -20.56 -15.81
N ASN A 72 -13.15 -21.80 -15.85
CA ASN A 72 -12.16 -22.21 -16.85
C ASN A 72 -12.51 -23.56 -17.50
N ALA A 73 -12.96 -23.50 -18.75
CA ALA A 73 -13.08 -24.64 -19.68
C ALA A 73 -12.01 -24.61 -20.80
N GLY A 74 -11.16 -23.58 -20.82
CA GLY A 74 -9.96 -23.49 -21.68
C GLY A 74 -8.65 -23.72 -20.92
N THR A 75 -7.54 -23.16 -21.41
CA THR A 75 -6.23 -23.22 -20.74
C THR A 75 -6.06 -22.05 -19.77
N PHE A 76 -5.71 -22.35 -18.52
CA PHE A 76 -5.33 -21.35 -17.52
C PHE A 76 -3.90 -21.60 -17.03
N THR A 77 -3.04 -20.59 -17.17
CA THR A 77 -1.62 -20.66 -16.82
C THR A 77 -1.28 -19.64 -15.75
N ALA A 78 -1.04 -20.14 -14.54
CA ALA A 78 -0.51 -19.33 -13.45
C ALA A 78 1.02 -19.20 -13.57
N GLN A 79 1.52 -17.98 -13.71
CA GLN A 79 2.94 -17.67 -13.91
C GLN A 79 3.68 -17.26 -12.62
N GLY A 80 3.03 -17.34 -11.46
CA GLY A 80 3.60 -16.99 -10.16
C GLY A 80 3.28 -15.57 -9.70
N GLY A 81 3.40 -15.36 -8.37
CA GLY A 81 3.18 -14.07 -7.74
C GLY A 81 1.72 -13.65 -7.68
N ASN A 82 0.77 -14.55 -7.92
CA ASN A 82 -0.64 -14.21 -7.90
C ASN A 82 -1.25 -14.41 -6.52
N LEU A 83 -2.34 -13.69 -6.25
CA LEU A 83 -3.15 -13.88 -5.06
C LEU A 83 -4.62 -14.05 -5.43
N TYR A 84 -5.18 -15.21 -5.10
CA TYR A 84 -6.56 -15.59 -5.36
C TYR A 84 -7.31 -15.77 -4.05
N SER A 85 -8.46 -15.12 -3.94
CA SER A 85 -9.38 -15.25 -2.78
C SER A 85 -10.05 -16.62 -2.66
N ASP A 86 -10.05 -17.42 -3.73
CA ASP A 86 -10.62 -18.77 -3.77
C ASP A 86 -9.74 -19.72 -4.59
N THR A 87 -10.20 -20.96 -4.79
CA THR A 87 -9.48 -22.01 -5.55
C THR A 87 -10.03 -22.21 -6.98
N SER A 88 -10.94 -21.35 -7.43
CA SER A 88 -11.75 -21.58 -8.64
C SER A 88 -10.97 -21.58 -9.96
N CYS A 89 -9.77 -20.99 -9.98
CA CYS A 89 -8.92 -20.97 -11.17
C CYS A 89 -8.26 -22.32 -11.48
N GLY A 90 -8.31 -23.28 -10.55
CA GLY A 90 -7.95 -24.69 -10.75
C GLY A 90 -6.46 -25.00 -10.94
N SER A 91 -5.68 -24.06 -11.48
CA SER A 91 -4.23 -24.14 -11.67
C SER A 91 -3.54 -23.03 -10.89
N ALA A 92 -2.51 -23.40 -10.13
CA ALA A 92 -1.72 -22.48 -9.31
C ALA A 92 -0.24 -22.80 -9.45
N ASN A 93 0.57 -21.76 -9.48
CA ASN A 93 2.01 -21.84 -9.34
C ASN A 93 2.38 -21.95 -7.84
N PRO A 94 3.47 -22.64 -7.46
CA PRO A 94 3.92 -22.66 -6.06
C PRO A 94 4.22 -21.27 -5.46
N ALA A 95 4.49 -20.27 -6.30
CA ALA A 95 4.70 -18.88 -5.90
C ALA A 95 3.39 -18.07 -5.82
N ASP A 96 2.22 -18.70 -5.93
CA ASP A 96 0.92 -18.04 -5.75
C ASP A 96 0.35 -18.28 -4.35
N LEU A 97 -0.48 -17.35 -3.89
CA LEU A 97 -1.31 -17.48 -2.70
C LEU A 97 -2.76 -17.76 -3.12
N VAL A 98 -3.31 -18.91 -2.73
CA VAL A 98 -4.63 -19.37 -3.20
C VAL A 98 -5.57 -19.60 -2.02
N GLY A 99 -6.82 -19.15 -2.15
CA GLY A 99 -7.79 -19.20 -1.06
C GLY A 99 -7.48 -18.23 0.09
N VAL A 100 -6.76 -17.15 -0.22
CA VAL A 100 -6.31 -16.15 0.77
C VAL A 100 -6.99 -14.82 0.49
N ASP A 101 -7.57 -14.20 1.51
CA ASP A 101 -8.14 -12.85 1.38
C ASP A 101 -7.03 -11.84 1.02
N PRO A 102 -7.13 -11.14 -0.12
CA PRO A 102 -6.16 -10.12 -0.50
C PRO A 102 -6.14 -8.91 0.43
N GLN A 103 -7.16 -8.71 1.28
CA GLN A 103 -7.31 -7.54 2.16
C GLN A 103 -7.23 -6.23 1.37
N LEU A 104 -8.10 -6.09 0.37
CA LEU A 104 -8.23 -4.86 -0.41
C LEU A 104 -8.91 -3.76 0.41
N GLY A 105 -8.42 -2.53 0.30
CA GLY A 105 -9.14 -1.32 0.70
C GLY A 105 -10.38 -1.08 -0.18
N PRO A 106 -11.22 -0.07 0.10
CA PRO A 106 -12.38 0.25 -0.73
C PRO A 106 -12.00 0.68 -2.15
N LEU A 107 -12.90 0.45 -3.11
CA LEU A 107 -12.76 1.01 -4.45
C LEU A 107 -13.00 2.53 -4.40
N ALA A 108 -11.94 3.31 -4.55
CA ALA A 108 -11.99 4.76 -4.39
C ALA A 108 -11.07 5.45 -5.39
N ASP A 109 -11.16 6.79 -5.45
CA ASP A 109 -10.12 7.59 -6.08
C ASP A 109 -8.88 7.58 -5.19
N ASN A 110 -7.88 6.80 -5.61
CA ASN A 110 -6.60 6.68 -4.92
C ASN A 110 -5.46 7.37 -5.71
N GLY A 111 -5.80 8.34 -6.57
CA GLY A 111 -4.86 9.08 -7.41
C GLY A 111 -4.62 8.49 -8.78
N GLY A 112 -5.59 7.74 -9.33
CA GLY A 112 -5.49 7.22 -10.69
C GLY A 112 -5.56 8.33 -11.76
N PRO A 113 -5.11 8.07 -13.00
CA PRO A 113 -5.24 9.03 -14.09
C PRO A 113 -6.70 9.44 -14.31
N LEU A 114 -6.90 10.69 -14.69
CA LEU A 114 -8.21 11.24 -15.07
C LEU A 114 -8.65 10.65 -16.41
N LEU A 115 -9.92 10.25 -16.46
CA LEU A 115 -10.62 9.87 -17.67
C LEU A 115 -11.06 11.13 -18.44
N PRO A 116 -11.44 11.00 -19.73
CA PRO A 116 -11.89 12.14 -20.55
C PRO A 116 -13.10 12.90 -19.98
N ASP A 117 -13.91 12.25 -19.14
CA ASP A 117 -15.06 12.85 -18.44
C ASP A 117 -14.67 13.59 -17.14
N GLY A 118 -13.38 13.64 -16.80
CA GLY A 118 -12.85 14.34 -15.64
C GLY A 118 -12.84 13.52 -14.34
N HIS A 119 -13.30 12.27 -14.37
CA HIS A 119 -13.27 11.40 -13.20
C HIS A 119 -11.96 10.60 -13.13
N ALA A 120 -11.39 10.41 -11.94
CA ALA A 120 -10.23 9.56 -11.76
C ALA A 120 -10.58 8.07 -11.94
N THR A 121 -9.67 7.31 -12.53
CA THR A 121 -9.74 5.85 -12.50
C THR A 121 -9.65 5.37 -11.06
N ARG A 122 -10.70 4.70 -10.59
CA ARG A 122 -10.76 4.15 -9.23
C ARG A 122 -9.96 2.86 -9.14
N THR A 123 -9.29 2.66 -8.02
CA THR A 123 -8.51 1.45 -7.74
C THR A 123 -8.81 0.92 -6.34
N HIS A 124 -8.41 -0.31 -6.06
CA HIS A 124 -8.29 -0.79 -4.69
C HIS A 124 -6.88 -0.52 -4.20
N THR A 125 -6.74 0.10 -3.02
CA THR A 125 -5.47 0.05 -2.29
C THR A 125 -5.32 -1.30 -1.59
N LEU A 126 -4.11 -1.60 -1.11
CA LEU A 126 -3.89 -2.71 -0.18
C LEU A 126 -4.00 -2.20 1.27
N LEU A 127 -4.65 -2.98 2.12
CA LEU A 127 -4.59 -2.75 3.57
C LEU A 127 -3.20 -3.10 4.11
N LEU A 128 -2.85 -2.56 5.28
CA LEU A 128 -1.52 -2.72 5.87
C LEU A 128 -1.12 -4.20 6.07
N ALA A 129 -2.06 -5.07 6.42
CA ALA A 129 -1.80 -6.50 6.64
C ALA A 129 -1.97 -7.34 5.36
N SER A 130 -2.13 -6.71 4.19
CA SER A 130 -2.41 -7.42 2.96
C SER A 130 -1.26 -8.36 2.58
N PRO A 131 -1.55 -9.64 2.31
CA PRO A 131 -0.56 -10.61 1.83
C PRO A 131 -0.08 -10.35 0.40
N ALA A 132 -0.72 -9.42 -0.32
CA ALA A 132 -0.27 -9.00 -1.65
C ALA A 132 0.86 -7.97 -1.60
N ARG A 133 1.21 -7.45 -0.41
CA ARG A 133 2.26 -6.44 -0.24
C ARG A 133 3.66 -7.03 -0.32
N ASP A 134 4.58 -6.34 -0.98
CA ASP A 134 5.99 -6.71 -1.05
C ASP A 134 6.19 -8.19 -1.44
N PHE A 135 5.35 -8.70 -2.35
CA PHE A 135 5.19 -10.13 -2.58
C PHE A 135 5.98 -10.63 -3.80
N VAL A 136 6.23 -9.76 -4.79
CA VAL A 136 6.77 -10.16 -6.10
C VAL A 136 7.98 -9.33 -6.51
N ASN A 137 8.76 -9.86 -7.46
CA ASN A 137 9.77 -9.04 -8.11
C ASN A 137 9.10 -7.99 -9.00
N CYS A 138 9.68 -6.79 -9.03
CA CYS A 138 9.20 -5.69 -9.85
C CYS A 138 9.53 -5.91 -11.33
N GLU A 139 8.50 -5.98 -12.17
CA GLU A 139 8.65 -6.13 -13.63
C GLU A 139 8.14 -4.91 -14.40
N LEU A 140 7.47 -3.99 -13.70
CA LEU A 140 6.98 -2.72 -14.21
C LEU A 140 7.56 -1.59 -13.35
N THR A 141 7.78 -0.43 -13.96
CA THR A 141 8.38 0.74 -13.29
C THR A 141 7.37 1.63 -12.57
N THR A 142 6.08 1.52 -12.93
CA THR A 142 4.99 2.25 -12.29
C THR A 142 3.73 1.41 -12.11
N ASP A 143 2.87 1.81 -11.18
CA ASP A 143 1.54 1.26 -10.95
C ASP A 143 0.46 1.94 -11.81
N GLN A 144 -0.81 1.53 -11.71
CA GLN A 144 -1.90 2.05 -12.55
C GLN A 144 -2.05 3.58 -12.46
N ARG A 145 -1.66 4.14 -11.32
CA ARG A 145 -1.77 5.55 -10.97
C ARG A 145 -0.55 6.34 -11.45
N GLY A 146 0.47 5.66 -11.94
CA GLY A 146 1.78 6.24 -12.26
C GLY A 146 2.71 6.33 -11.05
N ALA A 147 2.35 5.75 -9.89
CA ALA A 147 3.25 5.71 -8.73
C ALA A 147 4.42 4.75 -9.01
N PRO A 148 5.64 5.03 -8.52
CA PRO A 148 6.81 4.22 -8.81
C PRO A 148 6.73 2.82 -8.20
N ARG A 149 7.41 1.88 -8.85
CA ARG A 149 7.63 0.49 -8.40
C ARG A 149 9.14 0.18 -8.33
N PRO A 150 9.65 -0.44 -7.25
CA PRO A 150 8.96 -0.69 -5.97
C PRO A 150 8.64 0.61 -5.22
N SER A 151 7.82 0.51 -4.18
CA SER A 151 7.72 1.58 -3.19
C SER A 151 9.08 1.86 -2.51
N PRO A 152 9.29 3.04 -1.92
CA PRO A 152 10.50 3.32 -1.16
C PRO A 152 10.73 2.28 -0.05
N PHE A 153 12.01 2.00 0.25
CA PHE A 153 12.47 1.12 1.35
C PHE A 153 12.25 -0.38 1.17
N THR A 154 11.84 -0.82 -0.01
CA THR A 154 11.71 -2.24 -0.39
C THR A 154 12.25 -2.44 -1.80
N THR A 155 12.63 -3.68 -2.13
CA THR A 155 13.02 -4.10 -3.49
C THR A 155 11.96 -4.96 -4.15
N LEU A 156 10.91 -5.31 -3.41
CA LEU A 156 9.78 -6.09 -3.88
C LEU A 156 8.62 -5.17 -4.21
N CYS A 157 7.76 -5.65 -5.08
CA CYS A 157 6.55 -4.97 -5.49
C CYS A 157 5.32 -5.68 -4.94
N ASP A 158 4.24 -4.94 -4.91
CA ASP A 158 2.92 -5.45 -4.63
C ASP A 158 2.37 -6.21 -5.83
N SER A 159 1.59 -7.25 -5.53
CA SER A 159 0.76 -7.90 -6.53
C SER A 159 -0.50 -7.11 -6.81
N GLY A 160 -0.94 -7.13 -8.07
CA GLY A 160 -2.08 -6.37 -8.54
C GLY A 160 -1.68 -5.02 -9.14
N ALA A 161 -2.68 -4.17 -9.34
CA ALA A 161 -2.56 -2.95 -10.14
C ALA A 161 -1.96 -1.75 -9.40
N VAL A 162 -1.91 -1.81 -8.07
CA VAL A 162 -1.50 -0.72 -7.20
C VAL A 162 -0.26 -1.12 -6.42
N GLU A 163 0.72 -0.22 -6.37
CA GLU A 163 1.86 -0.28 -5.45
C GLU A 163 1.55 0.62 -4.25
N LEU A 164 1.34 0.04 -3.07
CA LEU A 164 1.20 0.83 -1.86
C LEU A 164 2.54 1.53 -1.58
N GLN A 165 2.54 2.85 -1.72
CA GLN A 165 3.72 3.65 -1.42
C GLN A 165 3.96 3.61 0.10
N ASN A 166 4.88 2.74 0.51
CA ASN A 166 5.31 2.63 1.89
C ASN A 166 5.95 3.95 2.31
N VAL A 167 5.30 4.61 3.28
CA VAL A 167 5.79 5.86 3.86
C VAL A 167 6.49 5.49 5.17
N ARG A 168 7.80 5.71 5.26
CA ARG A 168 8.57 5.39 6.47
C ARG A 168 8.55 6.62 7.38
N VAL A 169 7.72 6.65 8.40
CA VAL A 169 7.85 7.67 9.46
C VAL A 169 8.92 7.20 10.45
N ASP A 170 10.06 7.88 10.49
CA ASP A 170 11.13 7.60 11.46
C ASP A 170 11.65 8.90 12.07
N VAL A 171 11.59 9.01 13.39
CA VAL A 171 11.99 10.21 14.13
C VAL A 171 13.07 9.84 15.12
N GLY A 172 14.29 10.32 14.88
CA GLY A 172 15.39 10.19 15.81
C GLY A 172 15.36 11.28 16.87
N VAL A 173 15.55 10.92 18.14
CA VAL A 173 15.63 11.87 19.27
C VAL A 173 16.91 11.62 20.04
N GLU A 174 17.71 12.67 20.22
CA GLU A 174 18.94 12.65 21.02
C GLU A 174 18.88 13.74 22.09
N LYS A 175 19.19 13.41 23.34
CA LYS A 175 19.24 14.36 24.45
C LYS A 175 20.64 14.39 25.05
N THR A 176 21.25 15.57 25.11
CA THR A 176 22.55 15.79 25.74
C THR A 176 22.45 16.85 26.83
N VAL A 177 23.44 16.89 27.72
CA VAL A 177 23.51 17.84 28.82
C VAL A 177 24.92 18.39 28.97
N THR A 178 25.02 19.69 29.19
CA THR A 178 26.30 20.37 29.43
C THR A 178 26.16 21.37 30.58
N PRO A 179 27.05 21.31 31.60
CA PRO A 179 28.06 20.27 31.84
C PRO A 179 27.43 18.92 32.25
N ALA A 180 28.16 17.82 32.06
CA ALA A 180 27.69 16.46 32.40
C ALA A 180 27.55 16.22 33.92
N THR A 181 28.25 17.01 34.73
CA THR A 181 28.12 17.05 36.19
C THR A 181 28.02 18.50 36.63
N ALA A 182 27.19 18.77 37.63
CA ALA A 182 26.99 20.11 38.19
C ALA A 182 26.71 20.00 39.69
N GLN A 183 27.16 20.98 40.47
CA GLN A 183 26.79 21.07 41.89
C GLN A 183 25.41 21.72 42.04
N PRO A 184 24.72 21.53 43.18
CA PRO A 184 23.45 22.20 43.45
C PRO A 184 23.54 23.72 43.23
N GLY A 185 22.58 24.27 42.48
CA GLY A 185 22.53 25.69 42.13
C GLY A 185 23.34 26.09 40.89
N GLN A 186 24.18 25.20 40.33
CA GLN A 186 24.83 25.48 39.05
C GLN A 186 23.87 25.25 37.87
N PRO A 187 23.89 26.12 36.84
CA PRO A 187 23.06 25.93 35.67
C PRO A 187 23.58 24.78 34.80
N VAL A 188 22.65 23.99 34.26
CA VAL A 188 22.90 23.00 33.20
C VAL A 188 22.05 23.33 31.99
N THR A 189 22.56 23.02 30.80
CA THR A 189 21.81 23.15 29.54
C THR A 189 21.55 21.76 28.98
N TYR A 190 20.28 21.41 28.82
CA TYR A 190 19.86 20.23 28.07
C TYR A 190 19.59 20.61 26.62
N THR A 191 20.10 19.82 25.69
CA THR A 191 19.85 19.97 24.25
C THR A 191 19.16 18.73 23.75
N ILE A 192 17.92 18.87 23.27
CA ILE A 192 17.18 17.79 22.59
C ILE A 192 17.22 18.06 21.09
N THR A 193 17.78 17.12 20.34
CA THR A 193 17.80 17.12 18.88
C THR A 193 16.77 16.15 18.36
N VAL A 194 15.84 16.63 17.54
CA VAL A 194 14.86 15.81 16.81
C VAL A 194 15.23 15.81 15.34
N ARG A 195 15.29 14.64 14.72
CA ARG A 195 15.63 14.45 13.30
C ARG A 195 14.55 13.62 12.63
N ASN A 196 14.11 14.02 11.43
CA ASN A 196 13.41 13.10 10.56
C ASN A 196 14.44 12.21 9.87
N LEU A 197 14.25 10.90 9.99
CA LEU A 197 15.09 9.87 9.39
C LEU A 197 14.31 9.10 8.30
N GLY A 198 13.07 9.47 8.04
CA GLY A 198 12.22 8.89 7.00
C GLY A 198 11.44 9.97 6.24
N ASP A 199 10.26 9.62 5.77
CA ASP A 199 9.30 10.51 5.12
C ASP A 199 8.63 11.47 6.11
N ILE A 200 7.78 12.36 5.60
CA ILE A 200 7.10 13.41 6.36
C ILE A 200 6.42 12.83 7.62
N ALA A 201 6.97 13.19 8.78
CA ALA A 201 6.40 12.87 10.09
C ALA A 201 5.39 13.96 10.50
N ASN A 202 4.11 13.61 10.55
CA ASN A 202 3.05 14.52 10.97
C ASN A 202 2.69 14.32 12.46
N ARG A 203 2.34 15.43 13.14
CA ARG A 203 1.82 15.42 14.53
C ARG A 203 2.77 14.80 15.56
N VAL A 204 4.08 14.99 15.38
CA VAL A 204 5.08 14.54 16.36
C VAL A 204 4.91 15.31 17.67
N VAL A 205 4.78 14.58 18.76
CA VAL A 205 4.75 15.14 20.12
C VAL A 205 6.00 14.65 20.85
N LEU A 206 6.87 15.60 21.20
CA LEU A 206 8.01 15.36 22.07
C LEU A 206 7.59 15.59 23.51
N THR A 207 7.95 14.67 24.42
CA THR A 207 7.76 14.86 25.87
C THR A 207 9.07 14.68 26.60
N ASP A 208 9.29 15.49 27.63
CA ASP A 208 10.46 15.44 28.51
C ASP A 208 10.02 15.57 29.97
N ALA A 209 10.19 14.48 30.71
CA ALA A 209 9.95 14.44 32.15
C ALA A 209 11.18 15.01 32.88
N VAL A 210 11.12 16.31 33.15
CA VAL A 210 12.16 17.00 33.92
C VAL A 210 12.00 16.64 35.40
N PRO A 211 13.04 16.12 36.08
CA PRO A 211 13.00 15.82 37.51
C PRO A 211 12.70 17.07 38.36
N ALA A 212 12.07 16.88 39.52
CA ALA A 212 11.66 17.99 40.40
C ALA A 212 12.85 18.80 40.94
N GLU A 213 14.05 18.23 40.93
CA GLU A 213 15.30 18.85 41.35
C GLU A 213 15.83 19.88 40.34
N ILE A 214 15.31 19.88 39.10
CA ILE A 214 15.73 20.80 38.04
C ILE A 214 14.72 21.92 37.87
N ILE A 215 15.16 23.16 38.08
CA ILE A 215 14.38 24.36 37.80
C ILE A 215 14.65 24.81 36.37
N VAL A 216 13.65 24.72 35.50
CA VAL A 216 13.76 25.16 34.09
C VAL A 216 13.60 26.67 34.02
N SER A 217 14.70 27.39 33.74
CA SER A 217 14.71 28.86 33.65
C SER A 217 14.31 29.39 32.28
N SER A 218 14.55 28.63 31.21
CA SER A 218 14.15 28.97 29.85
C SER A 218 14.10 27.74 28.95
N VAL A 219 13.26 27.79 27.93
CA VAL A 219 13.23 26.82 26.83
C VAL A 219 13.40 27.62 25.54
N LYS A 220 14.32 27.18 24.69
CA LYS A 220 14.59 27.77 23.38
C LYS A 220 14.60 26.68 22.32
N SER A 221 14.07 26.97 21.15
CA SER A 221 14.12 26.09 19.98
C SER A 221 14.79 26.80 18.82
N SER A 222 15.40 26.04 17.91
CA SER A 222 16.00 26.54 16.68
C SER A 222 15.78 25.53 15.55
N GLY A 223 15.67 26.00 14.31
CA GLY A 223 15.35 25.16 13.16
C GLY A 223 13.84 25.03 12.98
N ILE A 224 13.32 23.80 13.05
CA ILE A 224 11.87 23.53 12.98
C ILE A 224 11.14 24.16 14.18
N ASN A 225 9.87 24.51 13.98
CA ASN A 225 9.06 25.14 15.02
C ASN A 225 8.64 24.11 16.07
N PHE A 226 8.97 24.37 17.34
CA PHE A 226 8.50 23.62 18.50
C PHE A 226 7.48 24.47 19.24
N VAL A 227 6.22 24.06 19.22
CA VAL A 227 5.16 24.72 19.99
C VAL A 227 5.02 24.00 21.33
N GLN A 228 5.40 24.66 22.42
CA GLN A 228 5.21 24.09 23.75
C GLN A 228 3.72 23.95 24.06
N THR A 229 3.31 22.75 24.48
CA THR A 229 1.92 22.38 24.79
C THR A 229 1.72 22.01 26.26
N GLY A 230 2.80 21.85 27.04
CA GLY A 230 2.74 21.47 28.45
C GLY A 230 4.06 21.74 29.18
N THR A 231 4.00 21.78 30.51
CA THR A 231 5.13 22.05 31.42
C THR A 231 5.32 20.97 32.50
N ALA A 232 4.42 19.98 32.60
CA ALA A 232 4.53 18.86 33.54
C ALA A 232 3.84 17.59 32.98
N PRO A 233 4.52 16.77 32.15
CA PRO A 233 5.88 16.95 31.64
C PRO A 233 5.98 18.10 30.64
N TYR A 234 7.19 18.54 30.34
CA TYR A 234 7.37 19.45 29.22
C TYR A 234 6.98 18.71 27.95
N SER A 235 6.12 19.32 27.13
CA SER A 235 5.69 18.73 25.87
C SER A 235 5.69 19.76 24.76
N TRP A 236 6.06 19.31 23.56
CA TRP A 236 6.10 20.16 22.38
C TRP A 236 5.46 19.43 21.21
N ARG A 237 4.63 20.15 20.46
CA ARG A 237 4.29 19.77 19.09
C ARG A 237 5.42 20.23 18.20
N VAL A 238 5.97 19.29 17.43
CA VAL A 238 6.97 19.58 16.41
C VAL A 238 6.23 19.75 15.09
N ASP A 239 6.29 20.94 14.49
CA ASP A 239 5.76 21.15 13.14
C ASP A 239 6.60 20.32 12.14
N GLN A 240 6.05 20.04 10.94
CA GLN A 240 6.57 19.02 10.02
C GLN A 240 8.09 18.92 10.01
N VAL A 241 8.58 17.73 10.37
CA VAL A 241 9.99 17.40 10.24
C VAL A 241 10.15 16.89 8.81
N GLY A 242 10.66 17.75 7.93
CA GLY A 242 10.94 17.44 6.52
C GLY A 242 12.42 17.17 6.25
#